data_AF-A0AAX0LP39-F1
#
_entry.id   AF-A0AAX0LP39-F1
#
_cell.length_a   1.000
_cell.length_b   1.000
_cell.length_c   1.000
_cell.angle_alpha   90.00
_cell.angle_beta   90.00
_cell.angle_gamma   90.00
#
_symmetry.space_group_name_H-M   'P 1'
#
loop_
_entity.id
_entity.type
_entity.pdbx_description
1 polymer ?
#
loop_
_entity_poly.entity_id
_entity_poly.type
_entity_poly.pdbx_seq_one_letter_code
_entity_poly.pdbx_strand_id
1 'polypeptide(L)'
;MTTAVNPEVICEFASSSEVIPSISIENILTRAAYAMTTFADGLAKLREAQQLMKDATDDKMYGYIEVVRNGLGGSSDDATLKRMKRLLDAGIWSRLMNETGMKTLMSHKQIDEWEKQLDTENMPEATLDNILTSFRALNQDKGQIFEQGVTDVFKKLSWDYKTNCPCKIGKKIIVNSMVGSAYSKNCYYVTDEGRNKLNDLEKMMSILDGRNVPDHRIAAGAQFYEFTRENMWNGENFEHEYFTVKYFKARTGHIIFKRLDLVDKLNDIISRQYGTVLPSRV
;
A
#
# COMPACT_ATOMS: atom_id res chain seq x y z
N MET A 1 -25.28 29.20 -9.32
CA MET A 1 -26.61 29.41 -8.72
C MET A 1 -26.38 29.69 -7.25
N THR A 2 -26.81 30.88 -6.84
CA THR A 2 -26.60 31.50 -5.54
C THR A 2 -27.59 30.90 -4.54
N THR A 3 -27.13 30.06 -3.60
CA THR A 3 -27.99 29.61 -2.50
C THR A 3 -27.91 30.64 -1.38
N ALA A 4 -29.00 31.39 -1.26
CA ALA A 4 -29.20 32.44 -0.28
C ALA A 4 -29.05 31.89 1.15
N VAL A 5 -28.15 32.51 1.92
CA VAL A 5 -28.15 32.47 3.38
C VAL A 5 -29.43 33.16 3.83
N ASN A 6 -30.36 32.42 4.43
CA ASN A 6 -31.61 32.96 4.96
C ASN A 6 -31.28 33.83 6.19
N PRO A 7 -31.53 35.15 6.17
CA PRO A 7 -31.20 36.02 7.30
C PRO A 7 -32.39 36.16 8.26
N GLU A 8 -32.06 36.44 9.53
CA GLU A 8 -32.93 36.96 10.59
C GLU A 8 -33.77 35.96 11.42
N VAL A 9 -33.09 35.34 12.40
CA VAL A 9 -33.70 35.18 13.74
C VAL A 9 -33.17 36.32 14.61
N ILE A 10 -33.89 37.45 14.64
CA ILE A 10 -33.59 38.55 15.54
C ILE A 10 -33.98 38.11 16.95
N CYS A 11 -32.98 37.87 17.80
CA CYS A 11 -33.17 37.65 19.23
C CYS A 11 -33.21 39.01 19.93
N GLU A 12 -34.38 39.45 20.40
CA GLU A 12 -34.46 40.59 21.30
C GLU A 12 -33.77 40.26 22.63
N PHE A 13 -32.85 41.12 23.06
CA PHE A 13 -32.19 41.03 24.36
C PHE A 13 -33.11 41.62 25.44
N ALA A 14 -33.42 40.83 26.47
CA ALA A 14 -34.21 41.27 27.61
C ALA A 14 -33.51 42.43 28.35
N SER A 15 -34.30 43.46 28.66
CA SER A 15 -33.98 44.64 29.47
C SER A 15 -33.20 44.28 30.75
N SER A 16 -32.15 45.05 31.04
CA SER A 16 -31.17 44.82 32.12
C SER A 16 -31.67 45.18 33.54
N SER A 17 -32.91 44.86 33.92
CA SER A 17 -33.45 45.24 35.24
C SER A 17 -34.14 44.13 36.05
N GLU A 18 -33.97 42.84 35.73
CA GLU A 18 -34.48 41.74 36.56
C GLU A 18 -33.36 40.98 37.29
N VAL A 19 -33.56 40.69 38.58
CA VAL A 19 -32.60 40.01 39.47
C VAL A 19 -32.44 38.51 39.11
N ILE A 20 -33.35 37.95 38.32
CA ILE A 20 -33.22 36.63 37.70
C ILE A 20 -33.62 36.78 36.23
N PRO A 21 -32.72 36.58 35.25
CA PRO A 21 -33.09 36.68 33.85
C PRO A 21 -34.15 35.61 33.50
N SER A 22 -35.35 36.06 33.14
CA SER A 22 -36.37 35.22 32.52
C SER A 22 -35.86 34.74 31.15
N ILE A 23 -35.33 33.51 31.09
CA ILE A 23 -35.02 32.87 29.81
C ILE A 23 -36.29 32.15 29.34
N SER A 24 -36.81 32.55 28.19
CA SER A 24 -37.94 31.84 27.57
C SER A 24 -37.54 30.40 27.24
N ILE A 25 -38.26 29.43 27.83
CA ILE A 25 -38.11 27.99 27.55
C ILE A 25 -38.25 27.72 26.04
N GLU A 26 -39.17 28.42 25.37
CA GLU A 26 -39.39 28.32 23.93
C GLU A 26 -38.16 28.74 23.13
N ASN A 27 -37.45 29.79 23.57
CA ASN A 27 -36.20 30.22 22.93
C ASN A 27 -35.08 29.18 23.11
N ILE A 28 -34.97 28.55 24.28
CA ILE A 28 -34.00 27.46 24.52
C ILE A 28 -34.30 26.27 23.60
N LEU A 29 -35.56 25.83 23.55
CA LEU A 29 -35.98 24.70 22.73
C LEU A 29 -35.79 24.97 21.24
N THR A 30 -36.10 26.18 20.78
CA THR A 30 -35.91 26.59 19.38
C THR A 30 -34.42 26.56 19.00
N ARG A 31 -33.55 27.11 19.86
CA ARG A 31 -32.09 27.08 19.64
C ARG A 31 -31.54 25.65 19.65
N ALA A 32 -32.01 24.80 20.57
CA ALA A 32 -31.61 23.40 20.63
C ALA A 32 -32.03 22.63 19.37
N ALA A 33 -33.27 22.84 18.88
CA ALA A 33 -33.75 22.23 17.65
C ALA A 33 -32.90 22.67 16.44
N TYR A 34 -32.64 23.97 16.31
CA TYR A 34 -31.78 24.50 15.25
C TYR A 34 -30.35 23.94 15.31
N ALA A 35 -29.77 23.82 16.51
CA ALA A 35 -28.46 23.21 16.70
C ALA A 35 -28.44 21.74 16.25
N MET A 36 -29.49 20.97 16.56
CA MET A 36 -29.61 19.57 16.13
C MET A 36 -29.77 19.44 14.61
N THR A 37 -30.53 20.32 13.96
CA THR A 37 -30.63 20.36 12.49
C THR A 37 -29.27 20.67 11.85
N THR A 38 -28.58 21.70 12.34
CA THR A 38 -27.25 22.10 11.84
C THR A 38 -26.24 20.96 11.99
N PHE A 39 -26.27 20.25 13.13
CA PHE A 39 -25.42 19.08 13.36
C PHE A 39 -25.74 17.93 12.40
N ALA A 40 -27.02 17.65 12.16
CA ALA A 40 -27.44 16.62 11.21
C ALA A 40 -26.97 16.94 9.78
N ASP A 41 -27.10 18.19 9.34
CA ASP A 41 -26.64 18.66 8.02
C ASP A 41 -25.12 18.55 7.89
N GLY A 42 -24.38 18.94 8.93
CA GLY A 42 -22.92 18.79 8.99
C GLY A 42 -22.47 17.33 8.87
N LEU A 43 -23.12 16.42 9.60
CA LEU A 43 -22.84 14.97 9.49
C LEU A 43 -23.14 14.44 8.09
N ALA A 44 -24.24 14.86 7.47
CA ALA A 44 -24.59 14.45 6.11
C ALA A 44 -23.51 14.89 5.11
N LYS A 45 -23.05 16.14 5.20
CA LYS A 45 -21.99 16.69 4.34
C LYS A 45 -20.65 16.01 4.55
N LEU A 46 -20.27 15.70 5.79
CA LEU A 46 -19.04 14.96 6.08
C LEU A 46 -19.09 13.53 5.51
N ARG A 47 -20.24 12.87 5.50
CA ARG A 47 -20.40 11.54 4.89
C ARG A 47 -20.37 11.61 3.36
N GLU A 48 -21.04 12.60 2.78
CA GLU A 48 -21.02 12.85 1.34
C GLU A 48 -19.58 13.10 0.84
N ALA A 49 -18.85 13.99 1.51
CA ALA A 49 -17.45 14.27 1.19
C ALA A 49 -16.57 13.02 1.30
N GLN A 50 -16.77 12.20 2.35
CA GLN A 50 -16.04 10.94 2.51
C GLN A 50 -16.28 10.01 1.32
N GLN A 51 -17.54 9.86 0.87
CA GLN A 51 -17.87 8.99 -0.24
C GLN A 51 -17.25 9.48 -1.55
N LEU A 52 -17.37 10.77 -1.85
CA LEU A 52 -16.76 11.36 -3.05
C LEU A 52 -15.24 11.15 -3.09
N MET A 53 -14.57 11.33 -1.94
CA MET A 53 -13.13 11.11 -1.85
C MET A 53 -12.77 9.62 -2.00
N LYS A 54 -13.56 8.70 -1.44
CA LYS A 54 -13.38 7.25 -1.66
C LYS A 54 -13.56 6.88 -3.12
N ASP A 55 -14.58 7.39 -3.80
CA ASP A 55 -14.84 7.14 -5.21
C ASP A 55 -13.68 7.63 -6.09
N ALA A 56 -13.08 8.78 -5.74
CA ALA A 56 -11.92 9.33 -6.42
C ALA A 56 -10.64 8.49 -6.19
N THR A 57 -10.52 7.82 -5.05
CA THR A 57 -9.28 7.18 -4.60
C THR A 57 -9.32 5.65 -4.58
N ASP A 58 -10.41 5.04 -5.08
CA ASP A 58 -10.63 3.59 -4.99
C ASP A 58 -10.61 3.11 -3.51
N ASP A 59 -11.45 3.74 -2.69
CA ASP A 59 -11.60 3.53 -1.24
C ASP A 59 -10.36 3.87 -0.37
N LYS A 60 -9.30 4.47 -0.95
CA LYS A 60 -8.04 4.81 -0.25
C LYS A 60 -8.10 6.13 0.52
N MET A 61 -9.05 6.26 1.45
CA MET A 61 -9.20 7.41 2.36
C MET A 61 -8.99 7.04 3.84
N TYR A 62 -7.90 6.31 4.14
CA TYR A 62 -7.53 5.98 5.52
C TYR A 62 -7.17 7.25 6.30
N GLY A 63 -7.67 7.42 7.52
CA GLY A 63 -7.39 8.63 8.33
C GLY A 63 -8.36 9.80 8.11
N TYR A 64 -9.32 9.71 7.18
CA TYR A 64 -10.36 10.75 6.99
C TYR A 64 -11.04 11.15 8.31
N ILE A 65 -11.46 10.15 9.09
CA ILE A 65 -12.15 10.35 10.38
C ILE A 65 -11.24 11.05 11.39
N GLU A 66 -9.95 10.75 11.38
CA GLU A 66 -8.99 11.39 12.29
C GLU A 66 -8.78 12.87 11.93
N VAL A 67 -8.64 13.18 10.64
CA VAL A 67 -8.51 14.57 10.17
C VAL A 67 -9.77 15.37 10.51
N VAL A 68 -10.96 14.81 10.28
CA VAL A 68 -12.24 15.45 10.65
C VAL A 68 -12.32 15.68 12.16
N ARG A 69 -12.00 14.68 12.97
CA ARG A 69 -12.03 14.78 14.43
C ARG A 69 -11.07 15.86 14.95
N ASN A 70 -9.85 15.88 14.45
CA ASN A 70 -8.81 16.84 14.87
C ASN A 70 -9.11 18.26 14.39
N GLY A 71 -9.78 18.41 13.24
CA GLY A 71 -10.30 19.68 12.75
C GLY A 71 -11.31 20.28 13.71
N LEU A 72 -12.31 19.49 14.12
CA LEU A 72 -13.33 19.92 15.10
C LEU A 72 -12.74 20.22 16.49
N GLY A 73 -11.62 19.59 16.84
CA GLY A 73 -10.96 19.71 18.14
C GLY A 73 -10.09 20.97 18.35
N GLY A 74 -10.09 21.93 17.41
CA GLY A 74 -9.40 23.22 17.55
C GLY A 74 -8.19 23.42 16.63
N SER A 75 -8.01 22.58 15.61
CA SER A 75 -7.07 22.90 14.52
C SER A 75 -7.61 24.07 13.69
N SER A 76 -6.73 24.92 13.13
CA SER A 76 -7.16 25.92 12.14
C SER A 76 -7.82 25.23 10.94
N ASP A 77 -8.89 25.82 10.41
CA ASP A 77 -9.60 25.32 9.23
C ASP A 77 -8.64 25.11 8.05
N ASP A 78 -7.72 26.04 7.83
CA ASP A 78 -6.70 25.97 6.76
C ASP A 78 -5.78 24.74 6.94
N ALA A 79 -5.30 24.51 8.15
CA ALA A 79 -4.45 23.37 8.46
C ALA A 79 -5.19 22.04 8.26
N THR A 80 -6.48 22.00 8.62
CA THR A 80 -7.34 20.83 8.44
C THR A 80 -7.59 20.54 6.96
N LEU A 81 -7.93 21.58 6.18
CA LEU A 81 -8.13 21.47 4.73
C LEU A 81 -6.86 21.02 4.02
N LYS A 82 -5.69 21.56 4.40
CA LYS A 82 -4.39 21.15 3.86
C LYS A 82 -4.11 19.67 4.13
N ARG A 83 -4.34 19.19 5.37
CA ARG A 83 -4.19 17.76 5.72
C ARG A 83 -5.17 16.88 4.94
N MET A 84 -6.42 17.31 4.78
CA MET A 84 -7.42 16.56 4.03
C MET A 84 -7.06 16.47 2.53
N LYS A 85 -6.63 17.59 1.93
CA LYS A 85 -6.15 17.63 0.55
C LYS A 85 -4.95 16.71 0.34
N ARG A 86 -4.03 16.68 1.31
CA ARG A 86 -2.87 15.79 1.27
C ARG A 86 -3.27 14.32 1.25
N LEU A 87 -4.21 13.95 2.10
CA LEU A 87 -4.72 12.58 2.16
C LEU A 87 -5.40 12.19 0.84
N LEU A 88 -6.22 13.08 0.28
CA LEU A 88 -6.87 12.87 -1.02
C LEU A 88 -5.83 12.67 -2.13
N ASP A 89 -4.79 13.50 -2.19
CA ASP A 89 -3.73 13.39 -3.20
C ASP A 89 -2.99 12.06 -3.09
N ALA A 90 -2.68 11.61 -1.87
CA ALA A 90 -2.01 10.32 -1.65
C ALA A 90 -2.89 9.15 -2.14
N GLY A 91 -4.19 9.21 -1.88
CA GLY A 91 -5.16 8.25 -2.40
C GLY A 91 -5.22 8.25 -3.94
N ILE A 92 -5.21 9.42 -4.59
CA ILE A 92 -5.19 9.54 -6.05
C ILE A 92 -3.92 8.91 -6.63
N TRP A 93 -2.76 9.23 -6.07
CA TRP A 93 -1.48 8.63 -6.49
C TRP A 93 -1.48 7.11 -6.34
N SER A 94 -2.03 6.59 -5.24
CA SER A 94 -2.20 5.15 -5.01
C SER A 94 -3.08 4.48 -6.04
N ARG A 95 -4.23 5.08 -6.34
CA ARG A 95 -5.13 4.59 -7.39
C ARG A 95 -4.42 4.56 -8.75
N LEU A 96 -3.80 5.67 -9.15
CA LEU A 96 -3.12 5.77 -10.44
C LEU A 96 -2.03 4.70 -10.58
N MET A 97 -1.17 4.54 -9.57
CA MET A 97 -0.10 3.53 -9.59
C MET A 97 -0.61 2.09 -9.69
N ASN A 98 -1.78 1.80 -9.12
CA ASN A 98 -2.42 0.50 -9.20
C ASN A 98 -3.04 0.29 -10.59
N GLU A 99 -3.87 1.22 -11.07
CA GLU A 99 -4.64 1.07 -12.31
C GLU A 99 -3.77 1.12 -13.57
N THR A 100 -2.67 1.86 -13.57
CA THR A 100 -1.74 1.90 -14.71
C THR A 100 -0.78 0.70 -14.75
N GLY A 101 -0.85 -0.19 -13.77
CA GLY A 101 0.04 -1.35 -13.65
C GLY A 101 1.49 -1.01 -13.29
N MET A 102 1.81 0.21 -12.83
CA MET A 102 3.20 0.57 -12.51
C MET A 102 3.73 -0.23 -11.31
N LYS A 103 2.87 -0.55 -10.34
CA LYS A 103 3.25 -1.47 -9.24
C LYS A 103 3.63 -2.88 -9.72
N THR A 104 3.20 -3.30 -10.93
CA THR A 104 3.56 -4.62 -11.47
C THR A 104 5.02 -4.70 -11.92
N LEU A 105 5.68 -3.56 -12.15
CA LEU A 105 7.09 -3.48 -12.54
C LEU A 105 8.03 -3.33 -11.35
N MET A 106 7.48 -2.98 -10.18
CA MET A 106 8.23 -2.68 -8.95
C MET A 106 8.37 -3.91 -8.05
N SER A 107 9.50 -4.04 -7.35
CA SER A 107 9.65 -4.95 -6.23
C SER A 107 8.82 -4.49 -5.03
N HIS A 108 8.54 -5.38 -4.07
CA HIS A 108 7.86 -4.95 -2.84
C HIS A 108 8.66 -3.89 -2.08
N LYS A 109 10.00 -3.90 -2.17
CA LYS A 109 10.82 -2.86 -1.54
C LYS A 109 10.57 -1.48 -2.15
N GLN A 110 10.52 -1.41 -3.48
CA GLN A 110 10.23 -0.16 -4.21
C GLN A 110 8.80 0.33 -3.90
N ILE A 111 7.83 -0.59 -3.78
CA ILE A 111 6.46 -0.24 -3.37
C ILE A 111 6.45 0.31 -1.94
N ASP A 112 7.11 -0.36 -0.98
CA ASP A 112 7.18 0.10 0.42
C ASP A 112 7.85 1.48 0.53
N GLU A 113 8.93 1.73 -0.24
CA GLU A 113 9.61 3.01 -0.29
C GLU A 113 8.73 4.10 -0.89
N TRP A 114 7.99 3.80 -1.95
CA TRP A 114 7.05 4.71 -2.57
C TRP A 114 5.85 5.01 -1.65
N GLU A 115 5.28 4.01 -0.98
CA GLU A 115 4.18 4.21 -0.03
C GLU A 115 4.59 5.13 1.12
N LYS A 116 5.82 4.95 1.65
CA LYS A 116 6.39 5.88 2.65
C LYS A 116 6.55 7.30 2.11
N GLN A 117 6.84 7.48 0.82
CA GLN A 117 6.96 8.82 0.22
C GLN A 117 5.63 9.56 0.18
N LEU A 118 4.49 8.85 0.07
CA LEU A 118 3.16 9.46 0.09
C LEU A 118 2.87 10.19 1.40
N ASP A 119 3.42 9.69 2.51
CA ASP A 119 3.25 10.26 3.84
C ASP A 119 4.20 11.44 4.13
N THR A 120 5.17 11.70 3.25
CA THR A 120 6.11 12.83 3.43
C THR A 120 5.50 14.15 3.02
N GLU A 121 6.09 15.28 3.43
CA GLU A 121 5.69 16.61 2.94
C GLU A 121 6.07 16.86 1.47
N ASN A 122 6.94 16.03 0.90
CA ASN A 122 7.52 16.24 -0.44
C ASN A 122 6.74 15.57 -1.59
N MET A 123 5.75 14.72 -1.33
CA MET A 123 4.88 14.19 -2.40
C MET A 123 4.24 15.36 -3.19
N PRO A 124 4.22 15.32 -4.53
CA PRO A 124 3.60 16.36 -5.33
C PRO A 124 2.08 16.35 -5.18
N GLU A 125 1.46 17.52 -5.29
CA GLU A 125 0.00 17.63 -5.38
C GLU A 125 -0.52 16.85 -6.60
N ALA A 126 -1.70 16.23 -6.49
CA ALA A 126 -2.31 15.46 -7.58
C ALA A 126 -2.98 16.37 -8.62
N THR A 127 -2.20 17.28 -9.22
CA THR A 127 -2.61 18.09 -10.37
C THR A 127 -2.31 17.35 -11.68
N LEU A 128 -3.04 17.69 -12.75
CA LEU A 128 -2.83 17.04 -14.05
C LEU A 128 -1.38 17.16 -14.53
N ASP A 129 -0.75 18.33 -14.37
CA ASP A 129 0.62 18.58 -14.80
C ASP A 129 1.64 17.74 -14.01
N ASN A 130 1.51 17.69 -12.68
CA ASN A 130 2.36 16.86 -11.83
C ASN A 130 2.21 15.37 -12.17
N ILE A 131 0.97 14.91 -12.33
CA ILE A 131 0.66 13.53 -12.71
C ILE A 131 1.30 13.19 -14.06
N LEU A 132 1.06 13.98 -15.10
CA LEU A 132 1.63 13.73 -16.42
C LEU A 132 3.16 13.75 -16.41
N THR A 133 3.76 14.67 -15.65
CA THR A 133 5.21 14.75 -15.51
C THR A 133 5.79 13.51 -14.83
N SER A 134 5.24 13.10 -13.69
CA SER A 134 5.69 11.89 -12.97
C SER A 134 5.47 10.62 -13.79
N PHE A 135 4.32 10.47 -14.46
CA PHE A 135 4.04 9.28 -15.26
C PHE A 135 4.90 9.19 -16.53
N ARG A 136 5.27 10.32 -17.14
CA ARG A 136 6.25 10.32 -18.24
C ARG A 136 7.61 9.82 -17.76
N ALA A 137 8.09 10.30 -16.62
CA ALA A 137 9.35 9.85 -16.03
C ALA A 137 9.28 8.35 -15.69
N LEU A 138 8.22 7.90 -15.01
CA LEU A 138 8.02 6.48 -14.68
C LEU A 138 8.00 5.58 -15.92
N ASN A 139 7.33 6.00 -17.00
CA ASN A 139 7.30 5.21 -18.23
C ASN A 139 8.63 5.22 -18.99
N GLN A 140 9.40 6.30 -18.92
CA GLN A 140 10.77 6.36 -19.46
C GLN A 140 11.71 5.40 -18.68
N ASP A 141 11.59 5.40 -17.36
CA ASP A 141 12.49 4.66 -16.45
C ASP A 141 12.01 3.23 -16.15
N LYS A 142 10.88 2.79 -16.70
CA LYS A 142 10.24 1.51 -16.38
C LYS A 142 11.16 0.30 -16.50
N GLY A 143 12.07 0.32 -17.47
CA GLY A 143 13.09 -0.73 -17.63
C GLY A 143 14.06 -0.75 -16.46
N GLN A 144 14.55 0.42 -16.04
CA GLN A 144 15.45 0.55 -14.89
C GLN A 144 14.73 0.21 -13.58
N ILE A 145 13.46 0.60 -13.42
CA ILE A 145 12.63 0.24 -12.26
C ILE A 145 12.56 -1.28 -12.12
N PHE A 146 12.28 -1.98 -13.22
CA PHE A 146 12.25 -3.44 -13.27
C PHE A 146 13.61 -4.06 -12.92
N GLU A 147 14.70 -3.58 -13.54
CA GLU A 147 16.04 -4.09 -13.28
C GLU A 147 16.49 -3.87 -11.82
N GLN A 148 16.17 -2.71 -11.25
CA GLN A 148 16.41 -2.41 -9.84
C GLN A 148 15.61 -3.35 -8.93
N GLY A 149 14.38 -3.71 -9.31
CA GLY A 149 13.57 -4.68 -8.59
C GLY A 149 14.24 -6.06 -8.52
N VAL A 150 14.78 -6.55 -9.65
CA VAL A 150 15.55 -7.81 -9.70
C VAL A 150 16.73 -7.76 -8.72
N THR A 151 17.43 -6.63 -8.71
CA THR A 151 18.54 -6.37 -7.80
C THR A 151 18.11 -6.33 -6.33
N ASP A 152 16.95 -5.77 -6.00
CA ASP A 152 16.45 -5.74 -4.63
C ASP A 152 16.17 -7.15 -4.09
N VAL A 153 15.62 -8.04 -4.93
CA VAL A 153 15.40 -9.45 -4.57
C VAL A 153 16.73 -10.15 -4.35
N PHE A 154 17.70 -9.93 -5.25
CA PHE A 154 19.02 -10.51 -5.15
C PHE A 154 19.76 -10.06 -3.88
N LYS A 155 19.75 -8.77 -3.57
CA LYS A 155 20.39 -8.18 -2.38
C LYS A 155 19.77 -8.64 -1.06
N LYS A 156 18.49 -9.05 -1.07
CA LYS A 156 17.82 -9.60 0.13
C LYS A 156 18.24 -11.05 0.45
N LEU A 157 18.99 -11.73 -0.41
CA LEU A 157 19.48 -13.08 -0.11
C LEU A 157 20.56 -13.04 0.98
N SER A 158 20.43 -13.89 2.00
CA SER A 158 21.52 -14.12 2.97
C SER A 158 22.64 -14.91 2.30
N TRP A 159 23.89 -14.50 2.54
CA TRP A 159 25.09 -15.14 2.00
C TRP A 159 25.65 -16.24 2.91
N ASP A 160 25.01 -16.49 4.05
CA ASP A 160 25.41 -17.55 4.99
C ASP A 160 25.09 -18.95 4.44
N TYR A 161 24.25 -19.01 3.40
CA TYR A 161 23.84 -20.25 2.75
C TYR A 161 24.73 -20.59 1.57
N LYS A 162 25.29 -21.81 1.59
CA LYS A 162 26.19 -22.34 0.53
C LYS A 162 25.63 -22.23 -0.89
N THR A 163 24.31 -22.29 -1.06
CA THR A 163 23.66 -22.22 -2.38
C THR A 163 23.42 -20.80 -2.88
N ASN A 164 23.43 -19.81 -1.97
CA ASN A 164 23.26 -18.42 -2.34
C ASN A 164 24.62 -17.85 -2.74
N CYS A 165 24.75 -17.40 -3.98
CA CYS A 165 26.00 -16.85 -4.49
C CYS A 165 25.91 -15.31 -4.46
N PRO A 166 26.93 -14.60 -3.93
CA PRO A 166 26.95 -13.14 -3.91
C PRO A 166 27.06 -12.52 -5.30
N CYS A 167 27.24 -13.33 -6.35
CA CYS A 167 27.44 -12.86 -7.72
C CYS A 167 26.32 -13.30 -8.69
N LYS A 168 25.47 -14.27 -8.33
CA LYS A 168 24.38 -14.76 -9.19
C LYS A 168 23.26 -15.45 -8.42
N ILE A 169 22.07 -15.48 -9.00
CA ILE A 169 20.99 -16.38 -8.61
C ILE A 169 21.32 -17.77 -9.18
N GLY A 170 21.48 -18.76 -8.29
CA GLY A 170 21.67 -20.16 -8.69
C GLY A 170 20.36 -20.89 -8.93
N LYS A 171 20.44 -22.15 -9.41
CA LYS A 171 19.29 -23.06 -9.55
C LYS A 171 18.44 -23.20 -8.28
N LYS A 172 19.08 -23.02 -7.12
CA LYS A 172 18.44 -23.07 -5.81
C LYS A 172 18.88 -21.88 -4.98
N ILE A 173 17.92 -21.22 -4.35
CA ILE A 173 18.16 -20.20 -3.33
C ILE A 173 17.52 -20.60 -2.00
N ILE A 174 18.09 -20.10 -0.90
CA ILE A 174 17.54 -20.24 0.44
C ILE A 174 17.17 -18.86 0.95
N VAL A 175 15.92 -18.71 1.37
CA VAL A 175 15.37 -17.44 1.87
C VAL A 175 14.89 -17.59 3.30
N ASN A 176 15.11 -16.54 4.10
CA ASN A 176 14.64 -16.46 5.48
C ASN A 176 13.20 -15.96 5.54
N SER A 177 12.60 -16.08 6.73
CA SER A 177 11.27 -15.55 7.03
C SER A 177 10.22 -15.98 6.01
N MET A 178 10.20 -17.25 5.61
CA MET A 178 9.18 -17.78 4.70
C MET A 178 7.89 -18.13 5.43
N VAL A 179 8.04 -18.64 6.66
CA VAL A 179 6.93 -19.00 7.53
C VAL A 179 7.19 -18.53 8.96
N GLY A 180 6.12 -18.25 9.70
CA GLY A 180 6.12 -17.99 11.13
C GLY A 180 5.66 -19.22 11.92
N SER A 181 6.04 -19.29 13.20
CA SER A 181 5.54 -20.34 14.10
C SER A 181 4.13 -19.98 14.56
N ALA A 182 3.18 -20.89 14.44
CA ALA A 182 1.87 -20.75 15.07
C ALA A 182 1.86 -21.36 16.49
N TYR A 183 0.80 -21.11 17.24
CA TYR A 183 0.59 -21.64 18.59
C TYR A 183 0.35 -23.16 18.63
N SER A 184 -0.17 -23.74 17.55
CA SER A 184 -0.43 -25.17 17.44
C SER A 184 0.73 -25.94 16.82
N LYS A 185 0.96 -27.16 17.32
CA LYS A 185 2.02 -28.06 16.83
C LYS A 185 1.85 -28.30 15.34
N ASN A 186 2.94 -28.17 14.58
CA ASN A 186 2.98 -28.35 13.12
C ASN A 186 2.12 -27.34 12.32
N CYS A 187 1.67 -26.26 12.93
CA CYS A 187 1.02 -25.15 12.23
C CYS A 187 2.03 -24.02 12.00
N TYR A 188 2.12 -23.59 10.75
CA TYR A 188 2.98 -22.50 10.30
C TYR A 188 2.14 -21.59 9.42
N TYR A 189 2.22 -20.28 9.66
CA TYR A 189 1.59 -19.30 8.79
C TYR A 189 2.63 -18.72 7.84
N VAL A 190 2.24 -18.46 6.60
CA VAL A 190 3.11 -17.72 5.67
C VAL A 190 3.22 -16.28 6.17
N THR A 191 4.45 -15.79 6.29
CA THR A 191 4.73 -14.39 6.62
C THR A 191 4.47 -13.50 5.40
N ASP A 192 4.18 -12.22 5.62
CA ASP A 192 4.10 -11.26 4.51
C ASP A 192 5.42 -11.20 3.73
N GLU A 193 6.54 -11.28 4.43
CA GLU A 193 7.86 -11.33 3.80
C GLU A 193 8.07 -12.59 2.93
N GLY A 194 7.45 -13.72 3.29
CA GLY A 194 7.50 -14.95 2.50
C GLY A 194 6.65 -14.82 1.23
N ARG A 195 5.42 -14.28 1.38
CA ARG A 195 4.52 -14.00 0.24
C ARG A 195 5.17 -13.03 -0.74
N ASN A 196 5.73 -11.93 -0.24
CA ASN A 196 6.33 -10.88 -1.05
C ASN A 196 7.52 -11.40 -1.87
N LYS A 197 8.36 -12.27 -1.29
CA LYS A 197 9.47 -12.92 -2.02
C LYS A 197 8.97 -13.77 -3.19
N LEU A 198 7.95 -14.59 -2.97
CA LEU A 198 7.39 -15.44 -4.02
C LEU A 198 6.72 -14.60 -5.12
N ASN A 199 5.97 -13.58 -4.73
CA ASN A 199 5.31 -12.66 -5.66
C ASN A 199 6.32 -11.88 -6.50
N ASP A 200 7.41 -11.38 -5.91
CA ASP A 200 8.46 -10.68 -6.67
C ASP A 200 9.18 -11.62 -7.65
N LEU A 201 9.49 -12.86 -7.24
CA LEU A 201 10.10 -13.85 -8.14
C LEU A 201 9.17 -14.21 -9.30
N GLU A 202 7.90 -14.50 -9.03
CA GLU A 202 6.91 -14.81 -10.06
C GLU A 202 6.71 -13.64 -11.02
N LYS A 203 6.57 -12.42 -10.49
CA LYS A 203 6.43 -11.19 -11.29
C LYS A 203 7.61 -11.03 -12.25
N MET A 204 8.84 -11.11 -11.73
CA MET A 204 10.04 -10.93 -12.54
C MET A 204 10.19 -12.01 -13.60
N MET A 205 9.91 -13.27 -13.24
CA MET A 205 9.96 -14.37 -14.19
C MET A 205 8.85 -14.27 -15.24
N SER A 206 7.64 -13.85 -14.88
CA SER A 206 6.53 -13.66 -15.81
C SER A 206 6.83 -12.57 -16.84
N ILE A 207 7.39 -11.43 -16.41
CA ILE A 207 7.80 -10.36 -17.31
C ILE A 207 8.86 -10.85 -18.30
N LEU A 208 9.86 -11.62 -17.83
CA LEU A 208 10.92 -12.19 -18.69
C LEU A 208 10.44 -13.33 -19.60
N ASP A 209 9.35 -14.01 -19.22
CA ASP A 209 8.66 -15.02 -20.03
C ASP A 209 7.64 -14.41 -21.00
N GLY A 210 7.48 -13.08 -21.01
CA GLY A 210 6.52 -12.38 -21.88
C GLY A 210 5.05 -12.60 -21.50
N ARG A 211 4.78 -12.98 -20.24
CA ARG A 211 3.44 -13.22 -19.71
C ARG A 211 2.95 -12.05 -18.86
N ASN A 212 1.64 -11.96 -18.72
CA ASN A 212 1.03 -11.03 -17.77
C ASN A 212 1.40 -11.41 -16.33
N VAL A 213 1.68 -10.40 -15.52
CA VAL A 213 1.90 -10.57 -14.08
C VAL A 213 0.56 -10.89 -13.42
N PRO A 214 0.46 -11.97 -12.62
CA PRO A 214 -0.79 -12.31 -11.95
C PRO A 214 -1.16 -11.27 -10.88
N ASP A 215 -2.46 -11.09 -10.67
CA ASP A 215 -2.97 -10.30 -9.55
C ASP A 215 -2.52 -10.92 -8.23
N HIS A 216 -2.17 -10.07 -7.25
CA HIS A 216 -1.62 -10.52 -5.96
C HIS A 216 -2.50 -11.52 -5.20
N ARG A 217 -3.82 -11.54 -5.44
CA ARG A 217 -4.77 -12.46 -4.80
C ARG A 217 -4.66 -13.90 -5.33
N ILE A 218 -4.08 -14.06 -6.53
CA ILE A 218 -3.90 -15.36 -7.20
C ILE A 218 -2.43 -15.69 -7.48
N ALA A 219 -1.52 -14.76 -7.15
CA ALA A 219 -0.07 -14.91 -7.29
C ALA A 219 0.49 -16.03 -6.39
N ALA A 220 1.74 -16.41 -6.64
CA ALA A 220 2.46 -17.49 -5.98
C ALA A 220 2.46 -17.37 -4.45
N GLY A 221 2.48 -16.16 -3.88
CA GLY A 221 2.38 -15.94 -2.44
C GLY A 221 1.00 -16.29 -1.87
N ALA A 222 -0.08 -15.98 -2.59
CA ALA A 222 -1.43 -16.37 -2.20
C ALA A 222 -1.65 -17.89 -2.35
N GLN A 223 -1.17 -18.46 -3.45
CA GLN A 223 -1.20 -19.92 -3.67
C GLN A 223 -0.38 -20.66 -2.60
N PHE A 224 0.80 -20.16 -2.25
CA PHE A 224 1.62 -20.74 -1.18
C PHE A 224 0.92 -20.65 0.18
N TYR A 225 0.20 -19.55 0.45
CA TYR A 225 -0.60 -19.44 1.66
C TYR A 225 -1.69 -20.51 1.72
N GLU A 226 -2.50 -20.66 0.68
CA GLU A 226 -3.54 -21.69 0.63
C GLU A 226 -2.93 -23.09 0.77
N PHE A 227 -1.83 -23.36 0.07
CA PHE A 227 -1.09 -24.62 0.20
C PHE A 227 -0.69 -24.91 1.65
N THR A 228 -0.09 -23.95 2.37
CA THR A 228 0.29 -24.16 3.77
C THR A 228 -0.90 -24.31 4.71
N ARG A 229 -2.03 -23.65 4.41
CA ARG A 229 -3.26 -23.73 5.19
C ARG A 229 -3.92 -25.11 5.06
N GLU A 230 -3.95 -25.65 3.85
CA GLU A 230 -4.58 -26.94 3.54
C GLU A 230 -3.72 -28.13 3.98
N ASN A 231 -2.41 -28.05 3.74
CA ASN A 231 -1.51 -29.17 3.95
C ASN A 231 -0.88 -29.21 5.35
N MET A 232 -0.99 -28.10 6.09
CA MET A 232 -0.24 -27.87 7.34
C MET A 232 1.25 -28.18 7.13
N TRP A 233 2.02 -28.42 8.18
CA TRP A 233 3.35 -29.00 8.00
C TRP A 233 3.23 -30.51 7.73
N ASN A 234 3.27 -30.91 6.44
CA ASN A 234 3.33 -32.31 6.02
C ASN A 234 4.66 -32.69 5.33
N GLY A 235 5.52 -31.71 5.04
CA GLY A 235 6.83 -31.92 4.40
C GLY A 235 6.78 -32.00 2.87
N GLU A 236 5.61 -31.82 2.27
CA GLU A 236 5.43 -31.68 0.83
C GLU A 236 6.00 -30.36 0.30
N ASN A 237 6.28 -30.34 -0.99
CA ASN A 237 6.74 -29.14 -1.67
C ASN A 237 5.53 -28.41 -2.26
N PHE A 238 5.52 -27.10 -2.12
CA PHE A 238 4.65 -26.26 -2.93
C PHE A 238 5.17 -26.24 -4.36
N GLU A 239 4.32 -26.64 -5.30
CA GLU A 239 4.62 -26.67 -6.72
C GLU A 239 4.05 -25.43 -7.41
N HIS A 240 4.92 -24.65 -8.05
CA HIS A 240 4.54 -23.51 -8.88
C HIS A 240 5.06 -23.70 -10.32
N GLU A 241 4.59 -22.90 -11.28
CA GLU A 241 5.04 -22.97 -12.66
C GLU A 241 6.55 -22.69 -12.79
N TYR A 242 7.05 -21.67 -12.11
CA TYR A 242 8.44 -21.23 -12.23
C TYR A 242 9.42 -21.90 -11.25
N PHE A 243 8.92 -22.42 -10.11
CA PHE A 243 9.76 -22.94 -9.04
C PHE A 243 9.02 -23.94 -8.15
N THR A 244 9.76 -24.64 -7.31
CA THR A 244 9.21 -25.40 -6.16
C THR A 244 9.69 -24.77 -4.87
N VAL A 245 8.87 -24.82 -3.83
CA VAL A 245 9.21 -24.30 -2.51
C VAL A 245 9.08 -25.40 -1.46
N LYS A 246 10.18 -25.68 -0.78
CA LYS A 246 10.20 -26.49 0.44
C LYS A 246 10.50 -25.59 1.63
N TYR A 247 9.63 -25.56 2.64
CA TYR A 247 9.82 -24.72 3.82
C TYR A 247 10.26 -25.53 5.04
N PHE A 248 11.02 -24.87 5.92
CA PHE A 248 11.75 -25.47 7.02
C PHE A 248 11.27 -24.93 8.39
N LYS A 249 11.34 -25.73 9.47
CA LYS A 249 10.94 -25.28 10.82
C LYS A 249 11.80 -24.13 11.33
N ALA A 250 13.01 -24.02 10.79
CA ALA A 250 13.92 -22.88 10.95
C ALA A 250 13.43 -21.60 10.25
N ARG A 251 12.18 -21.57 9.77
CA ARG A 251 11.55 -20.44 9.06
C ARG A 251 12.19 -20.11 7.71
N THR A 252 13.03 -20.99 7.18
CA THR A 252 13.65 -20.86 5.86
C THR A 252 12.80 -21.52 4.78
N GLY A 253 12.95 -21.09 3.54
CA GLY A 253 12.42 -21.80 2.37
C GLY A 253 13.50 -22.01 1.33
N HIS A 254 13.52 -23.22 0.79
CA HIS A 254 14.36 -23.61 -0.33
C HIS A 254 13.51 -23.44 -1.59
N ILE A 255 13.90 -22.50 -2.44
CA ILE A 255 13.25 -22.26 -3.73
C ILE A 255 14.13 -22.89 -4.79
N ILE A 256 13.58 -23.82 -5.57
CA ILE A 256 14.28 -24.49 -6.67
C ILE A 256 13.62 -24.05 -7.99
N PHE A 257 14.38 -23.37 -8.84
CA PHE A 257 13.86 -22.87 -10.11
C PHE A 257 13.69 -23.99 -11.15
N LYS A 258 12.57 -23.95 -11.87
CA LYS A 258 12.24 -24.86 -12.98
C LYS A 258 12.67 -24.29 -14.34
N ARG A 259 12.53 -22.97 -14.52
CA ARG A 259 12.87 -22.23 -15.75
C ARG A 259 14.25 -21.57 -15.62
N LEU A 260 15.31 -22.34 -15.85
CA LEU A 260 16.69 -21.85 -15.72
C LEU A 260 17.04 -20.80 -16.78
N ASP A 261 16.40 -20.86 -17.95
CA ASP A 261 16.51 -19.84 -18.99
C ASP A 261 16.08 -18.45 -18.50
N LEU A 262 15.07 -18.37 -17.62
CA LEU A 262 14.65 -17.11 -17.00
C LEU A 262 15.61 -16.69 -15.88
N VAL A 263 16.20 -17.65 -15.15
CA VAL A 263 17.24 -17.37 -14.15
C VAL A 263 18.48 -16.77 -14.82
N ASP A 264 18.86 -17.26 -15.99
CA ASP A 264 19.97 -16.70 -16.77
C ASP A 264 19.68 -15.25 -17.19
N LYS A 265 18.47 -14.95 -17.67
CA LYS A 265 18.04 -13.57 -17.95
C LYS A 265 18.06 -12.66 -16.70
N LEU A 266 17.67 -13.17 -15.52
CA LEU A 266 17.79 -12.42 -14.27
C LEU A 266 19.26 -12.13 -13.93
N ASN A 267 20.14 -13.11 -14.16
CA ASN A 267 21.58 -12.95 -13.96
C ASN A 267 22.22 -11.98 -14.96
N ASP A 268 21.73 -11.90 -16.19
CA ASP A 268 22.17 -10.89 -17.17
C ASP A 268 21.84 -9.47 -16.69
N ILE A 269 20.67 -9.28 -16.07
CA ILE A 269 20.28 -8.00 -15.44
C ILE A 269 21.20 -7.66 -14.28
N ILE A 270 21.43 -8.59 -13.36
CA ILE A 270 22.33 -8.41 -12.21
C ILE A 270 23.74 -8.07 -12.72
N SER A 271 24.24 -8.78 -13.72
CA SER A 271 25.59 -8.59 -14.28
C SER A 271 25.79 -7.19 -14.87
N ARG A 272 24.77 -6.64 -15.54
CA ARG A 272 24.81 -5.27 -16.10
C ARG A 272 24.90 -4.20 -15.02
N GLN A 273 24.26 -4.39 -13.87
CA GLN A 273 24.27 -3.40 -12.79
C GLN A 273 25.52 -3.48 -11.89
N TYR A 274 26.14 -4.66 -11.77
CA TYR A 274 27.29 -4.87 -10.87
C TYR A 274 28.65 -4.94 -11.56
N GLY A 275 28.72 -4.87 -12.89
CA GLY A 275 29.95 -4.81 -13.68
C GLY A 275 30.84 -6.04 -13.51
N THR A 276 30.79 -6.99 -14.45
CA THR A 276 31.59 -8.24 -14.42
C THR A 276 31.64 -8.88 -13.03
N VAL A 277 30.54 -9.59 -12.72
CA VAL A 277 30.44 -10.71 -11.77
C VAL A 277 31.83 -11.15 -11.30
N LEU A 278 32.23 -10.74 -10.08
CA LEU A 278 33.48 -11.22 -9.49
C LEU A 278 33.50 -12.75 -9.57
N PRO A 279 34.61 -13.36 -10.02
CA PRO A 279 34.63 -14.78 -10.36
C PRO A 279 34.16 -15.61 -9.16
N SER A 280 33.37 -16.64 -9.44
CA SER A 280 32.88 -17.55 -8.39
C SER A 280 34.09 -18.08 -7.61
N ARG A 281 34.06 -17.94 -6.29
CA ARG A 281 35.03 -18.66 -5.45
C ARG A 281 34.84 -20.16 -5.71
N VAL A 282 35.87 -20.74 -6.33
CA VAL A 282 36.07 -22.18 -6.55
C VAL A 282 36.08 -22.89 -5.20
#